data_AF-A0A7V9K9Q2-F1
#
_entry.id   AF-A0A7V9K9Q2-F1
#
_cell.length_a   1.000
_cell.length_b   1.000
_cell.length_c   1.000
_cell.angle_alpha   90.00
_cell.angle_beta   90.00
_cell.angle_gamma   90.00
#
_symmetry.space_group_name_H-M   'P 1'
#
loop_
_entity.id
_entity.type
_entity.pdbx_description
1 polymer ?
#
loop_
_entity_poly.entity_id
_entity_poly.type
_entity_poly.pdbx_seq_one_letter_code
_entity_poly.pdbx_strand_id
1 'polypeptide(L)'
;PEAGLFASKLVDFGDRGRLDGAGDALRRSGLPYRLGHGELDRGQFEQEEFVFGACAAAALYRRGVFDEVGLFDEDFFAYCEDGDVSFRAQLAGHRCLYVPGAVVYHVGSVSTGGKRSPTATLLGTRNGLLLLVKNLPGSLAGGYLPSIVLGQLSRLLVVSLSPGGPKAHLEGLAGAWRLLPKMLEKRRKIQNERRVSDAYLRELLGRSSRRAAESRRRRIRDAVRSRLR
;
A
#
# COMPACT_ATOMS: atom_id res chain seq x y z
N PRO A 1 18.50 -4.63 15.81
CA PRO A 1 17.15 -5.14 15.42
C PRO A 1 16.88 -4.88 13.94
N GLU A 2 16.50 -5.89 13.16
CA GLU A 2 16.20 -5.76 11.72
C GLU A 2 14.91 -4.98 11.42
N ALA A 3 14.02 -4.84 12.41
CA ALA A 3 12.75 -4.12 12.30
C ALA A 3 12.89 -2.64 12.67
N GLY A 4 12.57 -1.77 11.70
CA GLY A 4 12.52 -0.31 11.86
C GLY A 4 11.09 0.25 11.94
N LEU A 5 10.11 -0.53 11.48
CA LEU A 5 8.69 -0.19 11.42
C LEU A 5 7.89 -1.30 12.09
N PHE A 6 6.81 -0.91 12.76
CA PHE A 6 5.91 -1.85 13.42
C PHE A 6 4.46 -1.53 13.01
N ALA A 7 3.80 -2.51 12.41
CA ALA A 7 2.40 -2.43 11.99
C ALA A 7 1.50 -3.04 13.06
N SER A 8 0.45 -2.31 13.45
CA SER A 8 -0.57 -2.78 14.39
C SER A 8 -1.66 -3.59 13.68
N LYS A 9 -2.41 -4.39 14.44
CA LYS A 9 -3.70 -4.95 14.03
C LYS A 9 -4.77 -3.86 14.13
N LEU A 10 -5.33 -3.46 13.00
CA LEU A 10 -6.43 -2.50 12.94
C LEU A 10 -7.76 -3.25 12.86
N VAL A 11 -8.61 -3.03 13.84
CA VAL A 11 -9.98 -3.55 13.89
C VAL A 11 -10.93 -2.42 13.51
N ASP A 12 -11.96 -2.71 12.73
CA ASP A 12 -12.96 -1.70 12.38
C ASP A 12 -13.70 -1.24 13.64
N PHE A 13 -13.81 0.07 13.83
CA PHE A 13 -14.45 0.63 15.03
C PHE A 13 -15.97 0.36 15.07
N GLY A 14 -16.64 0.37 13.91
CA GLY A 14 -18.08 0.18 13.78
C GLY A 14 -18.50 -1.29 13.78
N ASP A 15 -17.66 -2.18 13.25
CA ASP A 15 -17.87 -3.64 13.28
C ASP A 15 -16.61 -4.34 13.81
N ARG A 16 -16.56 -4.57 15.13
CA ARG A 16 -15.42 -5.21 15.79
C ARG A 16 -15.19 -6.67 15.37
N GLY A 17 -16.13 -7.27 14.65
CA GLY A 17 -15.94 -8.58 14.01
C GLY A 17 -15.14 -8.51 12.72
N ARG A 18 -14.71 -7.32 12.29
CA ARG A 18 -13.96 -7.10 11.04
C ARG A 18 -12.64 -6.40 11.26
N LEU A 19 -11.70 -6.77 10.40
CA LEU A 19 -10.41 -6.11 10.31
C LEU A 19 -10.52 -4.88 9.41
N ASP A 20 -9.99 -3.75 9.88
CA ASP A 20 -9.65 -2.66 8.98
C ASP A 20 -8.28 -2.92 8.31
N GLY A 21 -7.33 -3.57 9.01
CA GLY A 21 -5.99 -3.82 8.48
C GLY A 21 -5.10 -4.72 9.34
N ALA A 22 -4.18 -5.44 8.70
CA ALA A 22 -3.18 -6.31 9.32
C ALA A 22 -1.80 -6.10 8.68
N GLY A 23 -1.39 -4.82 8.61
CA GLY A 23 -0.25 -4.34 7.82
C GLY A 23 -0.58 -4.11 6.34
N ASP A 24 0.39 -3.56 5.62
CA ASP A 24 0.24 -3.22 4.21
C ASP A 24 1.07 -4.12 3.29
N ALA A 25 0.56 -4.25 2.07
CA ALA A 25 1.16 -4.95 0.95
C ALA A 25 1.22 -4.02 -0.27
N LEU A 26 2.35 -4.00 -0.97
CA LEU A 26 2.48 -3.45 -2.31
C LEU A 26 2.48 -4.56 -3.35
N ARG A 27 1.55 -4.51 -4.31
CA ARG A 27 1.50 -5.46 -5.43
C ARG A 27 2.57 -5.11 -6.47
N ARG A 28 3.03 -6.10 -7.26
CA ARG A 28 3.92 -5.88 -8.43
C ARG A 28 3.33 -4.89 -9.44
N SER A 29 2.02 -4.71 -9.45
CA SER A 29 1.35 -3.69 -10.27
C SER A 29 1.45 -2.26 -9.73
N GLY A 30 2.11 -2.05 -8.58
CA GLY A 30 2.17 -0.76 -7.89
C GLY A 30 0.92 -0.37 -7.10
N LEU A 31 -0.09 -1.23 -7.08
CA LEU A 31 -1.31 -0.96 -6.34
C LEU A 31 -1.09 -1.34 -4.87
N PRO A 32 -1.18 -0.40 -3.92
CA PRO A 32 -1.14 -0.71 -2.50
C PRO A 32 -2.39 -1.48 -2.09
N TYR A 33 -2.25 -2.28 -1.04
CA TYR A 33 -3.30 -3.12 -0.52
C TYR A 33 -3.14 -3.25 0.99
N ARG A 34 -4.20 -2.95 1.73
CA ARG A 34 -4.24 -3.16 3.18
C ARG A 34 -4.68 -4.60 3.46
N LEU A 35 -3.80 -5.40 4.05
CA LEU A 35 -4.06 -6.81 4.34
C LEU A 35 -5.20 -6.91 5.36
N GLY A 36 -6.07 -7.91 5.25
CA GLY A 36 -7.19 -8.10 6.17
C GLY A 36 -8.36 -7.14 5.96
N HIS A 37 -8.21 -6.07 5.16
CA HIS A 37 -9.22 -5.02 5.10
C HIS A 37 -10.60 -5.52 4.60
N GLY A 38 -11.59 -5.44 5.49
CA GLY A 38 -12.96 -5.87 5.29
C GLY A 38 -13.17 -7.38 5.43
N GLU A 39 -12.15 -8.14 5.83
CA GLU A 39 -12.28 -9.54 6.23
C GLU A 39 -12.89 -9.64 7.63
N LEU A 40 -13.62 -10.73 7.89
CA LEU A 40 -14.01 -11.08 9.26
C LEU A 40 -12.77 -11.51 10.04
N ASP A 41 -12.65 -11.05 11.29
CA ASP A 41 -11.57 -11.46 12.17
C ASP A 41 -11.87 -12.85 12.75
N ARG A 42 -11.17 -13.86 12.25
CA ARG A 42 -11.28 -15.26 12.68
C ARG A 42 -9.95 -15.79 13.22
N GLY A 43 -9.02 -14.89 13.57
CA GLY A 43 -7.67 -15.24 14.00
C GLY A 43 -6.72 -15.60 12.84
N GLN A 44 -7.02 -15.21 11.60
CA GLN A 44 -6.16 -15.48 10.45
C GLN A 44 -4.93 -14.56 10.34
N PHE A 45 -4.80 -13.60 11.27
CA PHE A 45 -3.68 -12.67 11.38
C PHE A 45 -3.14 -12.61 12.83
N GLU A 46 -3.05 -13.74 13.54
CA GLU A 46 -2.48 -13.79 14.91
C GLU A 46 -0.97 -14.04 14.97
N GLN A 47 -0.32 -14.20 13.82
CA GLN A 47 1.11 -14.47 13.76
C GLN A 47 1.91 -13.19 13.49
N GLU A 48 2.96 -12.98 14.28
CA GLU A 48 3.97 -11.98 14.00
C GLU A 48 4.70 -12.33 12.71
N GLU A 49 4.80 -11.38 11.79
CA GLU A 49 5.49 -11.60 10.53
C GLU A 49 5.96 -10.30 9.88
N PHE A 50 6.95 -10.41 8.99
CA PHE A 50 7.39 -9.26 8.20
C PHE A 50 6.41 -8.97 7.06
N VAL A 51 5.88 -7.76 7.03
CA VAL A 51 5.01 -7.20 5.98
C VAL A 51 5.77 -6.21 5.11
N PHE A 52 5.15 -5.73 4.03
CA PHE A 52 5.76 -4.70 3.19
C PHE A 52 5.85 -3.36 3.94
N GLY A 53 4.78 -2.96 4.61
CA GLY A 53 4.69 -1.67 5.28
C GLY A 53 3.67 -1.65 6.40
N ALA A 54 3.60 -0.51 7.08
CA ALA A 54 2.65 -0.26 8.16
C ALA A 54 1.71 0.87 7.76
N CYS A 55 0.42 0.70 8.05
CA CYS A 55 -0.54 1.76 7.85
C CYS A 55 -0.36 2.83 8.93
N ALA A 56 -0.20 4.09 8.52
CA ALA A 56 0.08 5.18 9.46
C ALA A 56 -1.08 5.51 10.41
N ALA A 57 -2.26 4.89 10.25
CA ALA A 57 -3.36 4.99 11.20
C ALA A 57 -2.99 4.49 12.61
N ALA A 58 -2.15 3.45 12.70
CA ALA A 58 -1.49 3.06 13.95
C ALA A 58 -0.21 2.27 13.64
N ALA A 59 0.90 3.01 13.57
CA ALA A 59 2.23 2.45 13.33
C ALA A 59 3.25 3.06 14.28
N LEU A 60 4.28 2.29 14.61
CA LEU A 60 5.45 2.78 15.32
C LEU A 60 6.65 2.77 14.37
N TYR A 61 7.41 3.86 14.36
CA TYR A 61 8.64 4.00 13.59
C TYR A 61 9.79 4.26 14.55
N ARG A 62 10.92 3.57 14.37
CA ARG A 62 12.15 3.97 15.07
C ARG A 62 12.57 5.35 14.55
N ARG A 63 12.93 6.26 15.45
CA ARG A 63 13.41 7.60 15.08
C ARG A 63 14.53 7.55 14.03
N GLY A 64 15.50 6.64 14.21
CA GLY A 64 16.61 6.46 13.26
C GLY A 64 16.18 6.09 11.83
N VAL A 65 15.00 5.52 11.63
CA VAL A 65 14.45 5.30 10.28
C VAL A 65 14.13 6.63 9.60
N PHE A 66 13.52 7.57 10.32
CA PHE A 66 13.22 8.89 9.77
C PHE A 66 14.47 9.74 9.59
N ASP A 67 15.44 9.63 10.50
CA ASP A 67 16.74 10.29 10.35
C ASP A 67 17.45 9.82 9.07
N GLU A 68 17.26 8.56 8.68
CA GLU A 68 17.89 7.97 7.50
C GLU A 68 17.10 8.22 6.21
N VAL A 69 15.81 7.88 6.18
CA VAL A 69 15.03 7.89 4.94
C VAL A 69 14.28 9.20 4.70
N GLY A 70 14.15 10.04 5.73
CA GLY A 70 13.30 11.23 5.73
C GLY A 70 11.84 10.94 6.12
N LEU A 71 11.10 12.01 6.42
CA LEU A 71 9.69 11.98 6.84
C LEU A 71 8.74 11.58 5.69
N PHE A 72 7.43 11.74 5.92
CA PHE A 72 6.41 11.58 4.89
C PHE A 72 6.60 12.61 3.77
N ASP A 73 6.37 12.19 2.53
CA ASP A 73 6.51 13.07 1.37
C ASP A 73 5.21 13.81 1.09
N GLU A 74 5.22 15.12 1.31
CA GLU A 74 4.06 16.00 1.17
C GLU A 74 3.46 16.03 -0.25
N ASP A 75 4.22 15.66 -1.29
CA ASP A 75 3.68 15.57 -2.66
C ASP A 75 2.60 14.48 -2.81
N PHE A 76 2.58 13.50 -1.90
CA PHE A 76 1.51 12.52 -1.84
C PHE A 76 0.21 13.15 -1.32
N PHE A 77 0.30 14.14 -0.42
CA PHE A 77 -0.80 14.80 0.30
C PHE A 77 -1.65 13.84 1.15
N ALA A 78 -2.32 12.88 0.51
CA ALA A 78 -3.04 11.78 1.15
C ALA A 78 -3.04 10.54 0.24
N TYR A 79 -3.10 9.36 0.86
CA TYR A 79 -2.92 8.05 0.26
C TYR A 79 -1.50 7.75 -0.22
N CYS A 80 -0.96 6.61 0.22
CA CYS A 80 0.35 6.06 -0.14
C CYS A 80 1.56 6.79 0.45
N GLU A 81 1.37 7.83 1.27
CA GLU A 81 2.45 8.49 2.02
C GLU A 81 3.13 7.53 2.99
N ASP A 82 2.34 6.68 3.66
CA ASP A 82 2.79 5.59 4.53
C ASP A 82 3.46 4.46 3.74
N GLY A 83 2.93 4.14 2.57
CA GLY A 83 3.52 3.23 1.60
C GLY A 83 4.88 3.70 1.09
N ASP A 84 5.06 5.02 0.86
CA ASP A 84 6.33 5.62 0.42
C ASP A 84 7.39 5.55 1.51
N VAL A 85 7.05 5.95 2.74
CA VAL A 85 7.95 5.79 3.90
C VAL A 85 8.35 4.32 4.06
N SER A 86 7.38 3.40 3.99
CA SER A 86 7.64 1.96 4.09
C SER A 86 8.56 1.46 2.98
N PHE A 87 8.37 1.90 1.73
CA PHE A 87 9.23 1.46 0.63
C PHE A 87 10.65 2.01 0.80
N ARG A 88 10.82 3.29 1.14
CA ARG A 88 12.15 3.85 1.41
C ARG A 88 12.86 3.14 2.56
N ALA A 89 12.14 2.83 3.64
CA ALA A 89 12.67 2.05 4.74
C ALA A 89 13.14 0.66 4.30
N GLN A 90 12.34 -0.04 3.49
CA GLN A 90 12.73 -1.34 2.92
C GLN A 90 13.98 -1.22 2.03
N LEU A 91 14.12 -0.14 1.25
CA LEU A 91 15.30 0.12 0.43
C LEU A 91 16.56 0.39 1.26
N ALA A 92 16.40 1.03 2.41
CA ALA A 92 17.44 1.26 3.43
C ALA A 92 17.79 0.02 4.26
N GLY A 93 17.06 -1.09 4.09
CA GLY A 93 17.28 -2.34 4.83
C GLY A 93 16.48 -2.46 6.13
N HIS A 94 15.60 -1.51 6.43
CA HIS A 94 14.70 -1.58 7.58
C HIS A 94 13.45 -2.37 7.23
N ARG A 95 13.18 -3.45 7.97
CA ARG A 95 12.00 -4.29 7.76
C ARG A 95 10.82 -3.78 8.57
N CYS A 96 9.61 -4.11 8.13
CA CYS A 96 8.37 -3.83 8.85
C CYS A 96 7.83 -5.09 9.51
N LEU A 97 7.75 -5.12 10.85
CA LEU A 97 7.20 -6.22 11.62
C LEU A 97 5.71 -5.95 11.90
N TYR A 98 4.84 -6.87 11.53
CA TYR A 98 3.44 -6.86 11.97
C TYR A 98 3.33 -7.46 13.36
N VAL A 99 2.69 -6.73 14.28
CA VAL A 99 2.54 -7.09 15.69
C VAL A 99 1.05 -7.27 15.98
N PRO A 100 0.51 -8.51 15.96
CA PRO A 100 -0.92 -8.77 16.06
C PRO A 100 -1.48 -8.45 17.45
N GLY A 101 -0.65 -8.52 18.49
CA GLY A 101 -1.02 -8.14 19.86
C GLY A 101 -1.20 -6.63 20.07
N ALA A 102 -0.68 -5.78 19.17
CA ALA A 102 -0.92 -4.35 19.18
C ALA A 102 -2.23 -4.06 18.44
N VAL A 103 -3.36 -4.03 19.15
CA VAL A 103 -4.69 -3.87 18.57
C VAL A 103 -5.17 -2.42 18.70
N VAL A 104 -5.62 -1.84 17.59
CA VAL A 104 -6.23 -0.49 17.55
C VAL A 104 -7.57 -0.53 16.83
N TYR A 105 -8.59 0.07 17.44
CA TYR A 105 -9.90 0.27 16.81
C TYR A 105 -9.87 1.53 15.95
N HIS A 106 -10.06 1.38 14.64
CA HIS A 106 -9.86 2.45 13.67
C HIS A 106 -11.16 2.87 13.00
N VAL A 107 -11.43 4.18 13.03
CA VAL A 107 -12.53 4.81 12.27
C VAL A 107 -12.02 5.17 10.87
N GLY A 108 -12.11 4.23 9.94
CA GLY A 108 -11.56 4.40 8.59
C GLY A 108 -12.45 5.21 7.63
N SER A 109 -11.83 5.74 6.56
CA SER A 109 -12.49 6.30 5.36
C SER A 109 -13.32 7.58 5.55
N VAL A 110 -13.18 8.28 6.67
CA VAL A 110 -13.91 9.51 6.99
C VAL A 110 -13.47 10.70 6.13
N SER A 111 -12.18 10.85 5.89
CA SER A 111 -11.58 12.10 5.37
C SER A 111 -11.79 12.38 3.88
N THR A 112 -12.18 11.39 3.06
CA THR A 112 -12.32 11.60 1.60
C THR A 112 -13.60 11.03 1.00
N GLY A 113 -14.66 10.86 1.79
CA GLY A 113 -15.96 10.39 1.29
C GLY A 113 -15.98 8.91 0.86
N GLY A 114 -15.12 8.07 1.44
CA GLY A 114 -15.07 6.63 1.17
C GLY A 114 -14.11 6.20 0.04
N LYS A 115 -13.80 4.90 0.00
CA LYS A 115 -12.77 4.29 -0.88
C LYS A 115 -13.07 4.31 -2.38
N ARG A 116 -14.31 4.63 -2.76
CA ARG A 116 -14.76 4.76 -4.16
C ARG A 116 -15.13 6.18 -4.55
N SER A 117 -14.80 7.16 -3.70
CA SER A 117 -15.00 8.55 -4.09
C SER A 117 -14.09 8.92 -5.27
N PRO A 118 -14.49 9.92 -6.08
CA PRO A 118 -13.62 10.49 -7.10
C PRO A 118 -12.26 10.92 -6.53
N THR A 119 -12.23 11.56 -5.36
CA THR A 119 -10.99 11.99 -4.70
C THR A 119 -10.07 10.83 -4.34
N ALA A 120 -10.59 9.76 -3.73
CA ALA A 120 -9.81 8.57 -3.41
C ALA A 120 -9.31 7.85 -4.68
N THR A 121 -10.14 7.86 -5.73
CA THR A 121 -9.78 7.29 -7.03
C THR A 121 -8.64 8.06 -7.69
N LEU A 122 -8.73 9.40 -7.73
CA LEU A 122 -7.71 10.29 -8.29
C LEU A 122 -6.40 10.14 -7.53
N LEU A 123 -6.41 10.39 -6.21
CA LEU A 123 -5.20 10.36 -5.39
C LEU A 123 -4.58 8.97 -5.38
N GLY A 124 -5.38 7.91 -5.21
CA GLY A 124 -4.85 6.56 -5.23
C GLY A 124 -4.32 6.11 -6.60
N THR A 125 -4.79 6.70 -7.72
CA THR A 125 -4.24 6.42 -9.05
C THR A 125 -2.91 7.14 -9.20
N ARG A 126 -2.91 8.45 -8.93
CA ARG A 126 -1.74 9.33 -8.99
C ARG A 126 -0.61 8.76 -8.13
N ASN A 127 -0.88 8.60 -6.85
CA ASN A 127 0.11 8.27 -5.84
C ASN A 127 0.59 6.82 -5.95
N GLY A 128 -0.25 5.88 -6.38
CA GLY A 128 0.18 4.50 -6.62
C GLY A 128 1.25 4.42 -7.73
N LEU A 129 1.13 5.24 -8.78
CA LEU A 129 2.14 5.35 -9.83
C LEU A 129 3.38 6.10 -9.35
N LEU A 130 3.21 7.25 -8.67
CA LEU A 130 4.34 8.02 -8.14
C LEU A 130 5.16 7.22 -7.11
N LEU A 131 4.52 6.37 -6.31
CA LEU A 131 5.17 5.44 -5.39
C LEU A 131 6.16 4.52 -6.13
N LEU A 132 5.76 3.97 -7.27
CA LEU A 132 6.64 3.14 -8.10
C LEU A 132 7.73 3.96 -8.78
N VAL A 133 7.38 5.09 -9.39
CA VAL A 133 8.35 5.99 -10.06
C VAL A 133 9.44 6.40 -9.07
N LYS A 134 9.06 6.76 -7.85
CA LYS A 134 9.99 7.25 -6.83
C LYS A 134 10.90 6.14 -6.28
N ASN A 135 10.38 4.92 -6.09
CA ASN A 135 11.07 3.90 -5.27
C ASN A 135 11.50 2.62 -6.01
N LEU A 136 10.82 2.17 -7.07
CA LEU A 136 11.09 0.87 -7.71
C LEU A 136 12.35 0.94 -8.58
N PRO A 137 13.44 0.20 -8.34
CA PRO A 137 14.69 0.27 -9.13
C PRO A 137 14.49 0.09 -10.64
N GLY A 138 15.33 0.74 -11.45
CA GLY A 138 15.18 0.78 -12.91
C GLY A 138 15.33 -0.60 -13.55
N SER A 139 16.22 -1.41 -12.98
CA SER A 139 16.45 -2.83 -13.31
C SER A 139 15.22 -3.72 -13.12
N LEU A 140 14.25 -3.33 -12.27
CA LEU A 140 13.02 -4.07 -12.04
C LEU A 140 11.81 -3.49 -12.79
N ALA A 141 11.89 -2.24 -13.22
CA ALA A 141 10.76 -1.52 -13.82
C ALA A 141 10.24 -2.21 -15.09
N GLY A 142 11.13 -2.61 -15.99
CA GLY A 142 10.75 -3.28 -17.25
C GLY A 142 10.00 -4.60 -17.02
N GLY A 143 10.47 -5.42 -16.08
CA GLY A 143 9.82 -6.69 -15.75
C GLY A 143 8.45 -6.54 -15.07
N TYR A 144 8.19 -5.41 -14.42
CA TYR A 144 6.89 -5.13 -13.78
C TYR A 144 5.95 -4.32 -14.64
N LEU A 145 6.42 -3.69 -15.73
CA LEU A 145 5.60 -2.88 -16.61
C LEU A 145 4.31 -3.59 -17.08
N PRO A 146 4.32 -4.86 -17.52
CA PRO A 146 3.07 -5.55 -17.87
C PRO A 146 2.09 -5.66 -16.70
N SER A 147 2.60 -5.94 -15.49
CA SER A 147 1.78 -6.03 -14.28
C SER A 147 1.21 -4.66 -13.88
N ILE A 148 1.98 -3.59 -14.07
CA ILE A 148 1.56 -2.21 -13.80
C ILE A 148 0.44 -1.82 -14.74
N VAL A 149 0.62 -2.02 -16.05
CA VAL A 149 -0.39 -1.74 -17.08
C VAL A 149 -1.68 -2.52 -16.80
N LEU A 150 -1.59 -3.83 -16.58
CA LEU A 150 -2.76 -4.66 -16.23
C LEU A 150 -3.43 -4.20 -14.93
N GLY A 151 -2.64 -3.73 -13.95
CA GLY A 151 -3.15 -3.16 -12.71
C GLY A 151 -3.96 -1.89 -12.93
N GLN A 152 -3.48 -0.96 -13.76
CA GLN A 152 -4.19 0.27 -14.09
C GLN A 152 -5.45 -0.02 -14.91
N LEU A 153 -5.39 -0.92 -15.89
CA LEU A 153 -6.58 -1.35 -16.64
C LEU A 153 -7.62 -1.99 -15.73
N SER A 154 -7.20 -2.88 -14.82
CA SER A 154 -8.09 -3.49 -13.83
C SER A 154 -8.74 -2.44 -12.93
N ARG A 155 -7.97 -1.42 -12.51
CA ARG A 155 -8.48 -0.31 -11.71
C ARG A 155 -9.50 0.49 -12.49
N LEU A 156 -9.19 0.89 -13.73
CA LEU A 156 -10.11 1.61 -14.61
C LEU A 156 -11.45 0.87 -14.74
N LEU A 157 -11.43 -0.43 -15.04
CA LEU A 157 -12.64 -1.25 -15.13
C LEU A 157 -13.47 -1.23 -13.84
N VAL A 158 -12.82 -1.33 -12.67
CA VAL A 158 -13.52 -1.31 -11.38
C VAL A 158 -14.13 0.06 -11.08
N VAL A 159 -13.41 1.15 -11.36
CA VAL A 159 -13.91 2.51 -11.07
C VAL A 159 -14.92 3.00 -12.08
N SER A 160 -14.97 2.42 -13.29
CA SER A 160 -16.07 2.65 -14.26
C SER A 160 -17.45 2.25 -13.75
N LEU A 161 -17.52 1.44 -12.69
CA LEU A 161 -18.76 1.09 -12.02
C LEU A 161 -19.22 2.14 -10.99
N SER A 162 -18.43 3.20 -10.77
CA SER A 162 -18.71 4.25 -9.78
C SER A 162 -18.89 5.61 -10.50
N PRO A 163 -19.89 6.42 -10.12
CA PRO A 163 -20.08 7.75 -10.70
C PRO A 163 -18.80 8.61 -10.61
N GLY A 164 -18.38 9.19 -11.74
CA GLY A 164 -17.17 10.02 -11.81
C GLY A 164 -15.83 9.28 -11.72
N GLY A 165 -15.84 7.95 -11.52
CA GLY A 165 -14.64 7.14 -11.34
C GLY A 165 -13.65 7.18 -12.53
N PRO A 166 -14.09 6.99 -13.79
CA PRO A 166 -13.21 7.06 -14.95
C PRO A 166 -12.52 8.41 -15.11
N LYS A 167 -13.28 9.51 -14.97
CA LYS A 167 -12.74 10.87 -15.03
C LYS A 167 -11.66 11.07 -13.95
N ALA A 168 -11.97 10.70 -12.71
CA ALA A 168 -11.01 10.79 -11.61
C ALA A 168 -9.75 9.94 -11.84
N HIS A 169 -9.88 8.76 -12.45
CA HIS A 169 -8.72 7.93 -12.80
C HIS A 169 -7.83 8.60 -13.85
N LEU A 170 -8.42 9.16 -14.91
CA LEU A 170 -7.68 9.91 -15.94
C LEU A 170 -7.00 11.16 -15.36
N GLU A 171 -7.68 11.90 -14.49
CA GLU A 171 -7.10 13.02 -13.75
C GLU A 171 -5.93 12.57 -12.86
N GLY A 172 -6.04 11.39 -12.24
CA GLY A 172 -4.97 10.77 -11.48
C GLY A 172 -3.76 10.42 -12.34
N LEU A 173 -3.96 9.87 -13.54
CA LEU A 173 -2.89 9.60 -14.52
C LEU A 173 -2.21 10.90 -14.97
N ALA A 174 -2.99 11.93 -15.31
CA ALA A 174 -2.47 13.25 -15.68
C ALA A 174 -1.69 13.89 -14.52
N GLY A 175 -2.19 13.75 -13.28
CA GLY A 175 -1.48 14.20 -12.08
C GLY A 175 -0.16 13.47 -11.86
N ALA A 176 -0.11 12.16 -12.15
CA ALA A 176 1.13 11.39 -12.05
C ALA A 176 2.15 11.85 -13.09
N TRP A 177 1.71 12.09 -14.33
CA TRP A 177 2.56 12.62 -15.39
C TRP A 177 3.16 13.99 -15.03
N ARG A 178 2.36 14.90 -14.47
CA ARG A 178 2.81 16.23 -14.04
C ARG A 178 3.89 16.17 -12.95
N LEU A 179 3.77 15.25 -11.99
CA LEU A 179 4.73 15.08 -10.90
C LEU A 179 5.90 14.13 -11.23
N LEU A 180 5.90 13.53 -12.43
CA LEU A 180 6.89 12.55 -12.84
C LEU A 180 8.34 13.08 -12.74
N PRO A 181 8.68 14.30 -13.25
CA PRO A 181 10.06 14.80 -13.17
C PRO A 181 10.54 14.93 -11.71
N LYS A 182 9.69 15.48 -10.84
CA LYS A 182 9.98 15.65 -9.41
C LYS A 182 10.21 14.30 -8.71
N MET A 183 9.42 13.28 -9.04
CA MET A 183 9.63 11.95 -8.48
C MET A 183 10.88 11.25 -9.01
N LEU A 184 11.27 11.49 -10.27
CA LEU A 184 12.52 10.96 -10.84
C LEU A 184 13.76 11.62 -10.22
N GLU A 185 13.68 12.90 -9.87
CA GLU A 185 14.73 13.59 -9.12
C GLU A 185 14.91 12.96 -7.73
N LYS A 186 13.81 12.81 -6.98
CA LYS A 186 13.81 12.16 -5.66
C LYS A 186 14.32 10.72 -5.72
N ARG A 187 13.93 9.98 -6.75
CA ARG A 187 14.37 8.61 -7.01
C ARG A 187 15.90 8.51 -7.07
N ARG A 188 16.59 9.48 -7.69
CA ARG A 188 18.05 9.43 -7.81
C ARG A 188 18.73 9.30 -6.44
N LYS A 189 18.32 10.14 -5.47
CA LYS A 189 18.82 10.07 -4.09
C LYS A 189 18.50 8.71 -3.46
N ILE A 190 17.24 8.28 -3.54
CA ILE A 190 16.76 7.03 -2.93
C ILE A 190 17.52 5.80 -3.48
N GLN A 191 17.77 5.75 -4.79
CA GLN A 191 18.48 4.62 -5.40
C GLN A 191 19.98 4.64 -5.10
N ASN A 192 20.59 5.81 -4.92
CA ASN A 192 21.99 5.94 -4.52
C ASN A 192 22.22 5.47 -3.07
N GLU A 193 21.24 5.69 -2.19
CA GLU A 193 21.30 5.32 -0.76
C GLU A 193 20.77 3.90 -0.49
N ARG A 194 20.26 3.21 -1.52
CA ARG A 194 19.68 1.86 -1.40
C ARG A 194 20.72 0.85 -0.94
N ARG A 195 20.36 0.06 0.08
CA ARG A 195 21.21 -1.00 0.67
C ARG A 195 20.76 -2.43 0.37
N VAL A 196 19.58 -2.61 -0.20
CA VAL A 196 19.04 -3.94 -0.53
C VAL A 196 19.19 -4.29 -2.01
N SER A 197 19.28 -5.59 -2.30
CA SER A 197 19.43 -6.12 -3.65
C SER A 197 18.11 -6.18 -4.42
N ASP A 198 18.20 -6.27 -5.74
CA ASP A 198 17.04 -6.55 -6.60
C ASP A 198 16.37 -7.88 -6.27
N ALA A 199 17.14 -8.88 -5.84
CA ALA A 199 16.62 -10.19 -5.44
C ALA A 199 15.73 -10.06 -4.19
N TYR A 200 16.17 -9.31 -3.18
CA TYR A 200 15.37 -9.00 -2.00
C TYR A 200 14.05 -8.33 -2.39
N LEU A 201 14.08 -7.30 -3.24
CA LEU A 201 12.88 -6.60 -3.67
C LEU A 201 11.92 -7.48 -4.47
N ARG A 202 12.44 -8.34 -5.36
CA ARG A 202 11.62 -9.30 -6.10
C ARG A 202 10.89 -10.28 -5.18
N GLU A 203 11.58 -10.76 -4.15
CA GLU A 203 11.00 -11.63 -3.14
C GLU A 203 9.95 -10.89 -2.30
N LEU A 204 10.30 -9.72 -1.78
CA LEU A 204 9.42 -8.88 -0.97
C LEU A 204 8.12 -8.55 -1.72
N LEU A 205 8.22 -7.99 -2.93
CA LEU A 205 7.05 -7.62 -3.75
C LEU A 205 6.29 -8.85 -4.25
N GLY A 206 6.97 -9.98 -4.46
CA GLY A 206 6.35 -11.27 -4.76
C GLY A 206 5.48 -11.80 -3.62
N ARG A 207 6.06 -11.90 -2.42
CA ARG A 207 5.35 -12.31 -1.20
C ARG A 207 4.20 -11.36 -0.87
N SER A 208 4.46 -10.06 -0.91
CA SER A 208 3.47 -9.01 -0.71
C SER A 208 2.29 -9.15 -1.69
N SER A 209 2.56 -9.39 -2.98
CA SER A 209 1.50 -9.61 -3.98
C SER A 209 0.66 -10.86 -3.72
N ARG A 210 1.29 -11.96 -3.27
CA ARG A 210 0.57 -13.21 -2.92
C ARG A 210 -0.34 -12.99 -1.72
N ARG A 211 0.15 -12.37 -0.66
CA ARG A 211 -0.65 -12.05 0.54
C ARG A 211 -1.84 -11.15 0.22
N ALA A 212 -1.64 -10.12 -0.61
CA ALA A 212 -2.74 -9.28 -1.09
C ALA A 212 -3.79 -10.08 -1.90
N ALA A 213 -3.36 -11.02 -2.74
CA ALA A 213 -4.26 -11.88 -3.50
C ALA A 213 -5.04 -12.86 -2.60
N GLU A 214 -4.39 -13.47 -1.61
CA GLU A 214 -5.01 -14.36 -0.63
C GLU A 214 -6.06 -13.63 0.21
N SER A 215 -5.71 -12.46 0.75
CA SER A 215 -6.61 -11.59 1.50
C SER A 215 -7.84 -11.20 0.65
N ARG A 216 -7.61 -10.79 -0.60
CA ARG A 216 -8.70 -10.50 -1.54
C ARG A 216 -9.59 -11.71 -1.81
N ARG A 217 -9.01 -12.91 -1.97
CA ARG A 217 -9.75 -14.17 -2.19
C ARG A 217 -10.63 -14.52 -0.98
N ARG A 218 -10.13 -14.39 0.24
CA ARG A 218 -10.91 -14.61 1.47
C ARG A 218 -12.12 -13.68 1.52
N ARG A 219 -11.91 -12.38 1.29
CA ARG A 219 -12.99 -11.40 1.27
C ARG A 219 -14.06 -11.68 0.21
N ILE A 220 -13.64 -12.05 -1.01
CA ILE A 220 -14.59 -12.41 -2.08
C ILE A 220 -15.40 -13.65 -1.69
N ARG A 221 -14.74 -14.67 -1.14
CA ARG A 221 -15.40 -15.90 -0.67
C ARG A 221 -16.46 -15.61 0.39
N ASP A 222 -16.13 -14.76 1.37
CA ASP A 222 -17.07 -14.39 2.43
C ASP A 222 -18.26 -13.59 1.86
N ALA A 223 -18.02 -12.65 0.93
CA ALA A 223 -19.08 -11.89 0.27
C ALA A 223 -20.02 -12.74 -0.60
N VAL A 224 -19.49 -13.80 -1.23
CA VAL A 224 -20.32 -14.77 -1.98
C VAL A 224 -21.16 -15.60 -1.02
N ARG A 225 -20.55 -16.13 0.05
CA ARG A 225 -21.26 -16.93 1.06
C ARG A 225 -22.37 -16.15 1.76
N SER A 226 -22.18 -14.86 2.02
CA SER A 226 -23.21 -14.03 2.66
C SER A 226 -24.40 -13.71 1.75
N ARG A 227 -24.28 -13.86 0.42
CA ARG A 227 -25.38 -13.65 -0.54
C ARG A 227 -26.20 -14.91 -0.81
N LEU A 228 -25.66 -16.08 -0.43
CA LEU A 228 -26.30 -17.39 -0.60
C LEU A 228 -27.05 -17.84 0.67
N ARG A 229 -26.99 -17.05 1.75
CA ARG A 229 -27.76 -17.21 2.97
C ARG A 229 -28.85 -16.15 2.99
#